data_AF-A0A7L1P0B1-F1
#
_entry.id   AF-A0A7L1P0B1-F1
#
_cell.length_a   1.000
_cell.length_b   1.000
_cell.length_c   1.000
_cell.angle_alpha   90.00
_cell.angle_beta   90.00
_cell.angle_gamma   90.00
#
_symmetry.space_group_name_H-M   'P 1'
#
loop_
_entity.id
_entity.type
_entity.pdbx_description
1 polymer ?
#
loop_
_entity_poly.entity_id
_entity_poly.type
_entity_poly.pdbx_seq_one_letter_code
_entity_poly.pdbx_strand_id
1 'polypeptide(L)'
;AALLGPASSSSEDEADDAPAELSFGAARETAQAERRVAGEAARRDRELLKEKRRRRQELFVEQKKRKLLPQAVLEELVTAPPARAKGPATAAPPGKQLVLGAGKQRQGPAQKQVKKAKGRKKKARSQKNYVAVCLKDHSKPSLQQELAKAFLTAQLYGPDAKRAQPNDFFSLQNKKNPVKKPAVQFVDESWGQEKKEKAERFKKRWL
;
A
#
# COMPACT_ATOMS: atom_id res chain seq x y z
N ALA A 1 -2.06 25.07 65.76
CA ALA A 1 -1.98 26.48 66.19
C ALA A 1 -0.77 27.11 65.49
N ALA A 2 -0.96 28.32 64.93
CA ALA A 2 0.01 29.21 64.26
C ALA A 2 0.71 28.62 63.00
N LEU A 3 0.35 28.94 61.74
CA LEU A 3 0.34 30.24 61.02
C LEU A 3 1.63 31.04 61.17
N LEU A 4 2.37 31.18 60.07
CA LEU A 4 2.78 32.45 59.44
C LEU A 4 3.79 32.13 58.31
N GLY A 5 3.37 32.35 57.06
CA GLY A 5 4.27 32.34 55.91
C GLY A 5 4.97 33.69 55.75
N PRO A 6 6.04 33.79 54.96
CA PRO A 6 6.47 35.06 54.40
C PRO A 6 5.76 35.29 53.06
N ALA A 7 4.81 36.22 53.08
CA ALA A 7 4.49 36.99 51.88
C ALA A 7 5.67 37.95 51.66
N SER A 8 6.43 37.72 50.59
CA SER A 8 7.29 38.75 50.00
C SER A 8 6.90 38.85 48.53
N SER A 9 6.01 39.79 48.27
CA SER A 9 5.71 40.34 46.95
C SER A 9 6.95 41.10 46.48
N SER A 10 7.54 40.69 45.35
CA SER A 10 8.53 41.46 44.62
C SER A 10 8.52 41.06 43.15
N SER A 11 8.15 42.02 42.30
CA SER A 11 8.42 42.17 40.85
C SER A 11 8.11 40.94 39.98
N GLU A 12 7.02 40.91 39.21
CA GLU A 12 6.85 41.70 37.98
C GLU A 12 8.14 41.79 37.14
N ASP A 13 8.58 40.65 36.61
CA ASP A 13 9.32 40.58 35.35
C ASP A 13 8.60 39.55 34.47
N GLU A 14 7.43 39.98 33.97
CA GLU A 14 6.91 39.51 32.68
C GLU A 14 7.92 40.00 31.65
N ALA A 15 8.96 39.21 31.44
CA ALA A 15 9.85 39.37 30.31
C ALA A 15 9.04 38.96 29.07
N ASP A 16 8.26 39.93 28.60
CA ASP A 16 7.69 40.01 27.27
C ASP A 16 8.90 39.91 26.31
N ASP A 17 9.28 38.68 25.97
CA ASP A 17 10.26 38.36 24.92
C ASP A 17 9.60 38.73 23.59
N ALA A 18 9.47 40.04 23.38
CA ALA A 18 9.01 40.60 22.13
C ALA A 18 9.92 40.05 21.03
N PRO A 19 9.37 39.41 19.99
CA PRO A 19 10.18 38.77 18.97
C PRO A 19 11.12 39.82 18.38
N ALA A 20 12.41 39.50 18.35
CA ALA A 20 13.44 40.38 17.84
C ALA A 20 12.96 41.05 16.54
N GLU A 21 12.99 42.38 16.51
CA GLU A 21 12.54 43.18 15.36
C GLU A 21 13.44 42.90 14.15
N LEU A 22 13.14 41.83 13.42
CA LEU A 22 13.81 41.51 12.17
C LEU A 22 13.38 42.54 11.14
N SER A 23 14.32 43.37 10.71
CA SER A 23 14.08 44.30 9.61
C SER A 23 13.50 43.56 8.40
N PHE A 24 12.58 44.19 7.68
CA PHE A 24 11.95 43.62 6.49
C PHE A 24 12.98 43.13 5.44
N GLY A 25 14.16 43.77 5.38
CA GLY A 25 15.28 43.33 4.55
C GLY A 25 15.84 41.97 4.98
N ALA A 26 16.15 41.82 6.28
CA ALA A 26 16.62 40.55 6.83
C ALA A 26 15.59 39.43 6.65
N ALA A 27 14.31 39.70 6.92
CA ALA A 27 13.22 38.73 6.71
C ALA A 27 13.08 38.31 5.24
N ARG A 28 13.34 39.22 4.29
CA ARG A 28 13.31 38.91 2.86
C ARG A 28 14.52 38.07 2.42
N GLU A 29 15.69 38.29 3.00
CA GLU A 29 16.89 37.52 2.71
C GLU A 29 16.80 36.09 3.27
N THR A 30 16.31 35.94 4.51
CA THR A 30 16.08 34.61 5.11
C THR A 30 15.09 33.80 4.29
N ALA A 31 13.94 34.38 3.92
CA ALA A 31 12.94 33.71 3.09
C ALA A 31 13.49 33.29 1.72
N GLN A 32 14.38 34.09 1.11
CA GLN A 32 15.03 33.71 -0.15
C GLN A 32 16.05 32.60 0.04
N ALA A 33 16.83 32.63 1.12
CA ALA A 33 17.78 31.58 1.45
C ALA A 33 17.06 30.25 1.71
N GLU A 34 15.98 30.27 2.49
CA GLU A 34 15.14 29.10 2.76
C GLU A 34 14.56 28.51 1.48
N ARG A 35 14.05 29.35 0.56
CA ARG A 35 13.56 28.89 -0.75
C ARG A 35 14.65 28.20 -1.57
N ARG A 36 15.89 28.70 -1.53
CA ARG A 36 17.04 28.08 -2.19
C ARG A 36 17.39 26.75 -1.55
N VAL A 37 17.52 26.70 -0.22
CA VAL A 37 17.83 25.49 0.54
C VAL A 37 16.78 24.41 0.33
N ALA A 38 15.49 24.76 0.37
CA ALA A 38 14.40 23.83 0.10
C ALA A 38 14.47 23.27 -1.34
N GLY A 39 14.77 24.11 -2.32
CA GLY A 39 14.95 23.70 -3.71
C GLY A 39 16.14 22.76 -3.89
N GLU A 40 17.25 23.00 -3.20
CA GLU A 40 18.42 22.12 -3.23
C GLU A 40 18.18 20.80 -2.50
N ALA A 41 17.50 20.82 -1.34
CA ALA A 41 17.14 19.61 -0.61
C ALA A 41 16.29 18.68 -1.47
N ALA A 42 15.31 19.22 -2.20
CA ALA A 42 14.49 18.45 -3.15
C ALA A 42 15.32 17.84 -4.29
N ARG A 43 16.36 18.55 -4.77
CA ARG A 43 17.29 18.00 -5.79
C ARG A 43 18.14 16.87 -5.23
N ARG A 44 18.73 17.05 -4.04
CA ARG A 44 19.51 16.02 -3.35
C ARG A 44 18.69 14.76 -3.10
N ASP A 45 17.45 14.90 -2.64
CA ASP A 45 16.58 13.74 -2.41
C ASP A 45 16.25 12.99 -3.71
N ARG A 46 16.00 13.72 -4.80
CA ARG A 46 15.84 13.13 -6.14
C ARG A 46 17.09 12.37 -6.60
N GLU A 47 18.28 12.87 -6.29
CA GLU A 47 19.55 12.21 -6.62
C GLU A 47 19.75 10.93 -5.80
N LEU A 48 19.47 10.95 -4.49
CA LEU A 48 19.51 9.78 -3.64
C LEU A 48 18.58 8.67 -4.13
N LEU A 49 17.37 9.02 -4.59
CA LEU A 49 16.44 8.04 -5.17
C LEU A 49 16.97 7.42 -6.48
N LYS A 50 17.65 8.21 -7.32
CA LYS A 50 18.29 7.72 -8.54
C LYS A 50 19.46 6.80 -8.21
N GLU A 51 20.28 7.16 -7.22
CA GLU A 51 21.41 6.35 -6.77
C GLU A 51 20.94 5.01 -6.20
N LYS A 52 19.91 5.01 -5.33
CA LYS A 52 19.27 3.78 -4.83
C LYS A 52 18.79 2.89 -5.97
N ARG A 53 18.24 3.47 -7.05
CA ARG A 53 17.82 2.72 -8.25
C ARG A 53 19.02 2.12 -8.97
N ARG A 54 20.11 2.87 -9.16
CA ARG A 54 21.36 2.39 -9.78
C ARG A 54 21.95 1.23 -8.99
N ARG A 55 22.09 1.37 -7.67
CA ARG A 55 22.61 0.32 -6.79
C ARG A 55 21.79 -0.98 -6.87
N ARG A 56 20.46 -0.88 -6.92
CA ARG A 56 19.59 -2.06 -7.12
C ARG A 56 19.82 -2.74 -8.47
N GLN A 57 20.04 -1.95 -9.52
CA GLN A 57 20.32 -2.47 -10.86
C GLN A 57 21.69 -3.16 -10.90
N GLU A 58 22.71 -2.57 -10.28
CA GLU A 58 24.05 -3.15 -10.15
C GLU A 58 23.99 -4.50 -9.42
N LEU A 59 23.31 -4.56 -8.27
CA LEU A 59 23.11 -5.81 -7.54
C LEU A 59 22.41 -6.88 -8.38
N PHE A 60 21.43 -6.50 -9.19
CA PHE A 60 20.75 -7.45 -10.09
C PHE A 60 21.71 -7.98 -11.16
N VAL A 61 22.52 -7.11 -11.75
CA VAL A 61 23.54 -7.49 -12.74
C VAL A 61 24.60 -8.40 -12.10
N GLU A 62 25.10 -8.05 -10.92
CA GLU A 62 26.05 -8.88 -10.17
C GLU A 62 25.46 -10.24 -9.80
N GLN A 63 24.22 -10.29 -9.32
CA GLN A 63 23.53 -11.55 -9.05
C GLN A 63 23.37 -12.39 -10.31
N LYS A 64 23.07 -11.77 -11.46
CA LYS A 64 23.00 -12.48 -12.75
C LYS A 64 24.36 -13.00 -13.16
N LYS A 65 25.43 -12.21 -12.99
CA LYS A 65 26.81 -12.65 -13.23
C LYS A 65 27.23 -13.81 -12.31
N ARG A 66 26.89 -13.75 -11.02
CA ARG A 66 27.18 -14.83 -10.05
C ARG A 66 26.38 -16.10 -10.30
N LYS A 67 25.15 -15.98 -10.82
CA LYS A 67 24.31 -17.13 -11.21
C LYS A 67 24.73 -17.75 -12.54
N LEU A 68 25.53 -17.04 -13.34
CA LEU A 68 26.17 -17.63 -14.52
C LEU A 68 27.37 -18.46 -14.05
N LEU A 69 27.59 -19.60 -14.69
CA LEU A 69 28.78 -20.41 -14.45
C LEU A 69 30.02 -19.55 -14.75
N PRO A 70 31.11 -19.69 -13.96
CA PRO A 70 32.35 -18.97 -14.22
C PRO A 70 32.76 -19.14 -15.68
N GLN A 71 33.22 -18.06 -16.29
CA GLN A 71 33.52 -18.03 -17.73
C GLN A 71 34.54 -19.12 -18.12
N ALA A 72 35.48 -19.44 -17.23
CA ALA A 72 36.41 -20.56 -17.39
C ALA A 72 35.71 -21.91 -17.63
N VAL A 73 34.64 -22.22 -16.88
CA VAL A 73 33.87 -23.47 -17.06
C VAL A 73 33.10 -23.46 -18.38
N LEU A 74 32.59 -22.29 -18.80
CA LEU A 74 31.91 -22.16 -20.10
C LEU A 74 32.90 -22.33 -21.26
N GLU A 75 34.10 -21.79 -21.15
CA GLU A 75 35.17 -21.92 -22.14
C GLU A 75 35.66 -23.38 -22.23
N GLU A 76 35.79 -24.08 -21.10
CA GLU A 76 36.09 -25.51 -21.05
C GLU A 76 35.01 -26.36 -21.74
N LEU A 77 33.72 -26.06 -21.53
CA LEU A 77 32.63 -26.79 -22.19
C LEU A 77 32.56 -26.52 -23.71
N VAL A 78 33.02 -25.36 -24.17
CA VAL A 78 33.09 -25.02 -25.60
C VAL A 78 34.33 -25.62 -26.27
N THR A 79 35.45 -25.72 -25.55
CA THR A 79 36.71 -26.32 -26.05
C THR A 79 36.77 -27.83 -25.87
N ALA A 80 35.93 -28.41 -25.01
CA ALA A 80 35.78 -29.86 -24.89
C ALA A 80 35.29 -30.44 -26.23
N PRO A 81 36.06 -31.34 -26.89
CA PRO A 81 35.62 -31.96 -28.13
C PRO A 81 34.36 -32.81 -27.86
N PRO A 82 33.40 -32.89 -28.81
CA PRO A 82 32.22 -33.73 -28.62
C PRO A 82 32.68 -35.18 -28.48
N ALA A 83 32.56 -35.73 -27.27
CA ALA A 83 32.81 -37.13 -26.99
C ALA A 83 31.86 -37.94 -27.86
N ARG A 84 32.40 -38.44 -28.98
CA ARG A 84 31.70 -39.31 -29.91
C ARG A 84 31.29 -40.56 -29.15
N ALA A 85 30.00 -40.85 -29.16
CA ALA A 85 29.48 -42.19 -28.89
C ALA A 85 30.15 -43.22 -29.82
N LYS A 86 30.32 -44.47 -29.33
CA LYS A 86 30.36 -45.81 -29.97
C LYS A 86 31.33 -46.70 -29.15
N GLY A 87 31.05 -47.97 -28.80
CA GLY A 87 30.02 -48.95 -29.15
C GLY A 87 30.15 -50.21 -28.24
N PRO A 88 29.83 -51.45 -28.65
CA PRO A 88 29.07 -51.94 -29.80
C PRO A 88 27.84 -52.82 -29.41
N ALA A 89 27.16 -53.34 -30.42
CA ALA A 89 25.85 -53.99 -30.39
C ALA A 89 25.87 -55.51 -30.15
N THR A 90 24.85 -56.02 -29.43
CA THR A 90 24.13 -57.32 -29.57
C THR A 90 22.95 -57.25 -28.58
N ALA A 91 21.66 -57.52 -28.83
CA ALA A 91 20.97 -58.27 -29.88
C ALA A 91 19.48 -57.83 -30.01
N ALA A 92 19.00 -57.91 -31.25
CA ALA A 92 17.63 -58.22 -31.73
C ALA A 92 16.39 -57.30 -31.47
N PRO A 93 15.39 -57.29 -32.40
CA PRO A 93 14.40 -56.22 -32.64
C PRO A 93 12.94 -56.74 -32.47
N PRO A 94 11.86 -56.23 -33.11
CA PRO A 94 11.49 -54.89 -33.62
C PRO A 94 10.12 -54.38 -33.07
N GLY A 95 9.83 -53.08 -33.20
CA GLY A 95 8.53 -52.54 -32.79
C GLY A 95 8.10 -51.23 -33.44
N LYS A 96 7.73 -51.31 -34.73
CA LYS A 96 6.69 -50.51 -35.43
C LYS A 96 6.84 -48.98 -35.45
N GLN A 97 7.22 -48.47 -36.63
CA GLN A 97 6.85 -47.14 -37.12
C GLN A 97 5.33 -47.01 -37.32
N LEU A 98 4.91 -45.83 -37.79
CA LEU A 98 3.58 -45.37 -38.24
C LEU A 98 2.85 -44.55 -37.15
N VAL A 99 2.19 -43.42 -37.40
CA VAL A 99 1.84 -42.69 -38.61
C VAL A 99 1.27 -41.32 -38.20
N LEU A 100 1.26 -40.41 -39.17
CA LEU A 100 0.47 -39.18 -39.35
C LEU A 100 -0.71 -38.90 -38.38
N GLY A 101 -0.89 -37.61 -38.05
CA GLY A 101 -2.11 -37.10 -37.43
C GLY A 101 -2.37 -35.64 -37.77
N ALA A 102 -2.67 -35.35 -39.03
CA ALA A 102 -3.23 -34.08 -39.47
C ALA A 102 -4.73 -33.99 -39.14
N GLY A 103 -5.15 -32.80 -38.67
CA GLY A 103 -6.47 -32.22 -38.93
C GLY A 103 -7.63 -32.61 -38.00
N LYS A 104 -8.38 -31.60 -37.53
CA LYS A 104 -9.56 -31.12 -38.27
C LYS A 104 -10.28 -29.98 -37.54
N GLN A 105 -10.68 -29.01 -38.37
CA GLN A 105 -11.68 -27.98 -38.11
C GLN A 105 -13.05 -28.58 -37.75
N ARG A 106 -13.89 -27.79 -37.07
CA ARG A 106 -15.34 -27.78 -37.30
C ARG A 106 -15.86 -26.35 -37.41
N GLN A 107 -16.68 -26.15 -38.45
CA GLN A 107 -17.38 -24.93 -38.90
C GLN A 107 -18.69 -24.76 -38.12
N GLY A 108 -19.15 -23.55 -37.75
CA GLY A 108 -20.13 -22.70 -38.47
C GLY A 108 -21.56 -22.84 -37.87
N PRO A 109 -22.56 -21.93 -38.08
CA PRO A 109 -22.69 -20.77 -38.99
C PRO A 109 -23.08 -19.43 -38.30
N ALA A 110 -22.61 -18.25 -38.74
CA ALA A 110 -23.16 -17.29 -39.72
C ALA A 110 -24.46 -16.54 -39.35
N GLN A 111 -24.37 -15.20 -39.23
CA GLN A 111 -25.28 -14.26 -39.91
C GLN A 111 -24.64 -12.86 -40.06
N LYS A 112 -24.66 -12.36 -41.30
CA LYS A 112 -24.16 -11.07 -41.79
C LYS A 112 -25.11 -9.94 -41.40
N GLN A 113 -24.60 -8.72 -41.20
CA GLN A 113 -24.95 -7.56 -42.05
C GLN A 113 -23.82 -6.53 -42.05
N VAL A 114 -23.53 -6.03 -43.25
CA VAL A 114 -22.45 -5.09 -43.59
C VAL A 114 -23.08 -3.72 -43.79
N LYS A 115 -22.55 -2.68 -43.12
CA LYS A 115 -22.60 -1.31 -43.64
C LYS A 115 -21.21 -0.69 -43.54
N LYS A 116 -20.70 -0.27 -44.70
CA LYS A 116 -19.39 0.35 -44.92
C LYS A 116 -19.30 1.70 -44.19
N ALA A 117 -18.22 1.93 -43.46
CA ALA A 117 -17.67 3.26 -43.26
C ALA A 117 -16.14 3.19 -43.28
N LYS A 118 -15.55 3.97 -44.18
CA LYS A 118 -14.13 4.06 -44.51
C LYS A 118 -13.43 4.86 -43.41
N GLY A 119 -12.44 4.28 -42.72
CA GLY A 119 -11.71 5.00 -41.69
C GLY A 119 -10.50 4.26 -41.12
N ARG A 120 -9.32 4.58 -41.66
CA ARG A 120 -7.96 4.45 -41.07
C ARG A 120 -7.63 3.13 -40.34
N LYS A 121 -6.82 2.30 -41.00
CA LYS A 121 -6.04 1.22 -40.35
C LYS A 121 -5.10 1.82 -39.30
N LYS A 122 -5.52 1.91 -38.04
CA LYS A 122 -4.60 2.06 -36.91
C LYS A 122 -4.02 0.68 -36.62
N LYS A 123 -2.69 0.57 -36.63
CA LYS A 123 -1.98 -0.67 -36.27
C LYS A 123 -2.48 -1.14 -34.90
N ALA A 124 -3.07 -2.34 -34.86
CA ALA A 124 -3.51 -2.97 -33.62
C ALA A 124 -2.27 -3.30 -32.77
N ARG A 125 -1.83 -2.35 -31.93
CA ARG A 125 -1.05 -2.70 -30.75
C ARG A 125 -2.00 -3.46 -29.86
N SER A 126 -1.75 -4.76 -29.66
CA SER A 126 -2.44 -5.58 -28.69
C SER A 126 -2.25 -4.94 -27.31
N GLN A 127 -3.21 -4.10 -26.90
CA GLN A 127 -3.27 -3.58 -25.54
C GLN A 127 -3.69 -4.74 -24.66
N LYS A 128 -2.71 -5.45 -24.11
CA LYS A 128 -2.92 -6.38 -23.02
C LYS A 128 -3.41 -5.56 -21.83
N ASN A 129 -4.68 -5.70 -21.49
CA ASN A 129 -5.26 -5.08 -20.31
C ASN A 129 -4.70 -5.81 -19.09
N TYR A 130 -3.72 -5.21 -18.41
CA TYR A 130 -3.23 -5.70 -17.13
C TYR A 130 -4.16 -5.21 -16.03
N VAL A 131 -4.76 -6.16 -15.30
CA VAL A 131 -5.47 -5.88 -14.05
C VAL A 131 -4.49 -6.17 -12.92
N ALA A 132 -4.02 -5.12 -12.25
CA ALA A 132 -3.27 -5.28 -11.01
C ALA A 132 -4.25 -5.71 -9.91
N VAL A 133 -4.15 -6.96 -9.48
CA VAL A 133 -4.88 -7.46 -8.32
C VAL A 133 -4.00 -7.24 -7.10
N CYS A 134 -4.35 -6.27 -6.27
CA CYS A 134 -3.76 -6.16 -4.94
C CYS A 134 -4.21 -7.39 -4.14
N LEU A 135 -3.29 -8.33 -3.92
CA LEU A 135 -3.48 -9.37 -2.92
C LEU A 135 -3.69 -8.64 -1.59
N LYS A 136 -4.81 -8.91 -0.91
CA LYS A 136 -5.01 -8.35 0.43
C LYS A 136 -3.90 -8.92 1.30
N ASP A 137 -3.01 -8.06 1.76
CA ASP A 137 -2.06 -8.42 2.81
C ASP A 137 -2.89 -8.75 4.04
N HIS A 138 -3.19 -10.04 4.22
CA HIS A 138 -3.80 -10.57 5.42
C HIS A 138 -2.75 -10.59 6.55
N SER A 139 -2.01 -9.49 6.75
CA SER A 139 -1.25 -9.33 7.98
C SER A 139 -2.30 -9.07 9.05
N LYS A 140 -2.62 -10.09 9.85
CA LYS A 140 -3.30 -9.88 11.13
C LYS A 140 -2.55 -8.74 11.81
N PRO A 141 -3.24 -7.68 12.27
CA PRO A 141 -2.55 -6.57 12.92
C PRO A 141 -1.70 -7.15 14.03
N SER A 142 -0.39 -6.86 14.01
CA SER A 142 0.47 -7.25 15.11
C SER A 142 -0.09 -6.61 16.39
N LEU A 143 -0.02 -7.29 17.53
CA LEU A 143 -0.47 -6.77 18.83
C LEU A 143 0.02 -5.33 19.08
N GLN A 144 1.27 -5.03 18.71
CA GLN A 144 1.87 -3.70 18.82
C GLN A 144 1.15 -2.62 17.99
N GLN A 145 0.66 -2.97 16.80
CA GLN A 145 -0.13 -2.04 15.97
C GLN A 145 -1.50 -1.77 16.57
N GLU A 146 -2.14 -2.77 17.19
CA GLU A 146 -3.42 -2.57 17.89
C GLU A 146 -3.24 -1.66 19.09
N LEU A 147 -2.21 -1.88 19.91
CA LEU A 147 -1.86 -1.02 21.03
C LEU A 147 -1.53 0.41 20.58
N ALA A 148 -0.74 0.57 19.52
CA ALA A 148 -0.41 1.89 18.98
C ALA A 148 -1.67 2.61 18.45
N LYS A 149 -2.56 1.90 17.77
CA LYS A 149 -3.85 2.46 17.32
C LYS A 149 -4.69 2.90 18.51
N ALA A 150 -4.85 2.04 19.53
CA ALA A 150 -5.59 2.33 20.74
C ALA A 150 -5.04 3.56 21.48
N PHE A 151 -3.71 3.66 21.61
CA PHE A 151 -3.04 4.82 22.19
C PHE A 151 -3.35 6.11 21.44
N LEU A 152 -3.20 6.12 20.11
CA LEU A 152 -3.51 7.30 19.29
C LEU A 152 -4.98 7.70 19.40
N THR A 153 -5.90 6.72 19.40
CA THR A 153 -7.33 7.03 19.56
C THR A 153 -7.64 7.64 20.92
N ALA A 154 -7.04 7.12 22.00
CA ALA A 154 -7.23 7.65 23.34
C ALA A 154 -6.68 9.09 23.48
N GLN A 155 -5.53 9.37 22.86
CA GLN A 155 -4.91 10.72 22.90
C GLN A 155 -5.65 11.74 22.03
N LEU A 156 -6.06 11.36 20.81
CA LEU A 156 -6.70 12.30 19.88
C LEU A 156 -8.17 12.58 20.21
N TYR A 157 -8.87 11.57 20.72
CA TYR A 157 -10.33 11.65 20.89
C TYR A 157 -10.78 11.52 22.35
N GLY A 158 -9.90 11.07 23.25
CA GLY A 158 -10.23 10.81 24.65
C GLY A 158 -10.61 9.34 24.90
N PRO A 159 -10.59 8.88 26.16
CA PRO A 159 -10.79 7.48 26.54
C PRO A 159 -12.20 6.95 26.20
N ASP A 160 -13.21 7.82 26.21
CA ASP A 160 -14.62 7.43 26.05
C ASP A 160 -15.24 7.85 24.71
N ALA A 161 -14.44 8.33 23.76
CA ALA A 161 -14.97 8.81 22.48
C ALA A 161 -15.33 7.65 21.54
N LYS A 162 -16.63 7.45 21.33
CA LYS A 162 -17.19 6.44 20.42
C LYS A 162 -17.27 6.97 18.99
N ARG A 163 -16.10 7.11 18.37
CA ARG A 163 -15.97 7.52 16.97
C ARG A 163 -15.94 6.31 16.04
N ALA A 164 -16.73 6.35 14.98
CA ALA A 164 -16.68 5.33 13.93
C ALA A 164 -15.36 5.46 13.12
N GLN A 165 -14.75 4.34 12.76
CA GLN A 165 -13.59 4.35 11.86
C GLN A 165 -13.99 4.88 10.48
N PRO A 166 -13.10 5.59 9.77
CA PRO A 166 -13.40 6.14 8.45
C PRO A 166 -13.92 5.07 7.48
N ASN A 167 -13.31 3.89 7.48
CA ASN A 167 -13.75 2.78 6.62
C ASN A 167 -15.17 2.31 6.94
N ASP A 168 -15.55 2.28 8.22
CA ASP A 168 -16.88 1.84 8.64
C ASP A 168 -17.93 2.90 8.33
N PHE A 169 -17.60 4.18 8.59
CA PHE A 169 -18.47 5.31 8.31
C PHE A 169 -18.74 5.49 6.81
N PHE A 170 -17.71 5.38 5.97
CA PHE A 170 -17.81 5.48 4.51
C PHE A 170 -18.11 4.14 3.82
N SER A 171 -18.39 3.08 4.58
CA SER A 171 -18.73 1.78 4.01
C SER A 171 -19.99 1.85 3.15
N LEU A 172 -20.04 1.01 2.10
CA LEU A 172 -21.25 0.87 1.28
C LEU A 172 -22.45 0.39 2.10
N GLN A 173 -22.21 -0.37 3.17
CA GLN A 173 -23.24 -0.79 4.12
C GLN A 173 -23.85 0.42 4.80
N ASN A 174 -23.05 1.30 5.42
CA ASN A 174 -23.56 2.52 6.04
C ASN A 174 -24.26 3.43 5.01
N LYS A 175 -23.70 3.53 3.80
CA LYS A 175 -24.31 4.30 2.71
C LYS A 175 -25.66 3.75 2.26
N LYS A 176 -25.88 2.44 2.28
CA LYS A 176 -27.17 1.82 1.86
C LYS A 176 -28.20 1.73 2.99
N ASN A 177 -27.79 1.85 4.25
CA ASN A 177 -28.69 1.77 5.38
C ASN A 177 -29.73 2.91 5.37
N PRO A 178 -31.00 2.65 5.76
CA PRO A 178 -32.05 3.67 5.85
C PRO A 178 -31.71 4.72 6.90
N VAL A 179 -31.16 4.29 8.04
CA VAL A 179 -30.60 5.18 9.07
C VAL A 179 -29.08 5.14 8.98
N LYS A 180 -28.46 6.31 8.76
CA LYS A 180 -26.99 6.42 8.69
C LYS A 180 -26.41 6.33 10.10
N LYS A 181 -25.38 5.50 10.27
CA LYS A 181 -24.56 5.52 11.48
C LYS A 181 -23.82 6.86 11.55
N PRO A 182 -23.84 7.54 12.70
CA PRO A 182 -23.15 8.81 12.87
C PRO A 182 -21.64 8.61 12.90
N ALA A 183 -20.89 9.67 12.60
CA ALA A 183 -19.43 9.65 12.67
C ALA A 183 -18.94 9.58 14.13
N VAL A 184 -19.68 10.22 15.03
CA VAL A 184 -19.41 10.27 16.48
C VAL A 184 -20.70 9.94 17.20
N GLN A 185 -20.65 9.00 18.15
CA GLN A 185 -21.74 8.71 19.08
C GLN A 185 -21.43 9.36 20.43
N PHE A 186 -22.31 10.24 20.88
CA PHE A 186 -22.17 10.93 22.16
C PHE A 186 -22.80 10.15 23.32
N VAL A 187 -23.82 9.36 23.02
CA VAL A 187 -24.58 8.58 24.00
C VAL A 187 -24.72 7.17 23.45
N ASP A 188 -24.60 6.19 24.34
CA ASP A 188 -24.70 4.79 23.96
C ASP A 188 -26.12 4.45 23.51
N GLU A 189 -26.22 3.61 22.49
CA GLU A 189 -27.50 3.02 22.06
C GLU A 189 -28.13 2.17 23.18
N SER A 190 -27.32 1.73 24.14
CA SER A 190 -27.77 1.04 25.36
C SER A 190 -28.25 1.98 26.47
N TRP A 191 -28.11 3.30 26.30
CA TRP A 191 -28.56 4.26 27.29
C TRP A 191 -30.06 4.13 27.54
N GLY A 192 -30.41 3.86 28.80
CA GLY A 192 -31.79 3.69 29.23
C GLY A 192 -32.45 2.36 28.84
N GLN A 193 -31.72 1.40 28.26
CA GLN A 193 -32.27 0.06 28.00
C GLN A 193 -32.73 -0.63 29.30
N GLU A 194 -31.95 -0.52 30.38
CA GLU A 194 -32.33 -1.07 31.69
C GLU A 194 -33.63 -0.46 32.22
N LYS A 195 -33.83 0.85 32.03
CA LYS A 195 -35.08 1.53 32.42
C LYS A 195 -36.26 1.07 31.57
N LYS A 196 -36.05 0.86 30.26
CA LYS A 196 -37.06 0.30 29.34
C LYS A 196 -37.43 -1.13 29.75
N GLU A 197 -36.46 -2.00 30.01
CA GLU A 197 -36.71 -3.35 30.49
C GLU A 197 -37.44 -3.37 31.83
N LYS A 198 -37.02 -2.54 32.80
CA LYS A 198 -37.73 -2.39 34.08
C LYS A 198 -39.18 -1.97 33.86
N ALA A 199 -39.44 -1.02 32.97
CA ALA A 199 -40.79 -0.58 32.62
C ALA A 199 -41.61 -1.70 31.94
N GLU A 200 -41.02 -2.49 31.05
CA GLU A 200 -41.69 -3.65 30.43
C GLU A 200 -41.99 -4.77 31.43
N ARG A 201 -41.04 -5.10 32.30
CA ARG A 201 -41.25 -6.06 33.40
C ARG A 201 -42.35 -5.59 34.34
N PHE A 202 -42.43 -4.29 34.60
CA PHE A 202 -43.48 -3.69 35.41
C PHE A 202 -44.85 -3.79 34.71
N LYS A 203 -44.94 -3.44 33.42
CA LYS A 203 -46.18 -3.61 32.62
C LYS A 203 -46.67 -5.06 32.61
N LYS A 204 -45.77 -6.04 32.47
CA LYS A 204 -46.09 -7.47 32.48
C LYS A 204 -46.55 -8.00 33.85
N ARG A 205 -46.18 -7.34 34.95
CA ARG A 205 -46.61 -7.70 36.31
C ARG A 205 -47.94 -7.08 36.69
N TRP A 206 -48.39 -6.07 35.94
CA TRP A 206 -49.58 -5.30 36.27
C TRP A 206 -50.81 -5.70 35.44
N LEU A 207 -50.59 -6.29 34.26
CA LEU A 207 -51.58 -7.06 33.50
C LEU A 207 -51.69 -8.47 34.08
#